data_AF-A0A327KVB8-F1
#
_entry.id   AF-A0A327KVB8-F1
#
_cell.length_a   1.000
_cell.length_b   1.000
_cell.length_c   1.000
_cell.angle_alpha   90.00
_cell.angle_beta   90.00
_cell.angle_gamma   90.00
#
_symmetry.space_group_name_H-M   'P 1'
#
loop_
_entity.id
_entity.type
_entity.pdbx_description
1 polymer ?
#
loop_
_entity_poly.entity_id
_entity_poly.type
_entity_poly.pdbx_seq_one_letter_code
_entity_poly.pdbx_strand_id
1 'polypeptide(L)'
;MRKVTVRLHDTHIGIWQDDARDPSFSREIYGGLIRHLRGAGWKVRVDPQIKRNYSCLSPSHRLAAKGALRASIKVSGRVVEMDVWAETWPQRNPNGHRYDFDKRARLAYLDRLRLTLEERRVLAWLGTVATIESVKRFALGIGPGFGEITALAHIADGYAKSWHSDKALGRPICTAPSYSTSADGGTIEHGVTVWFPDGKGRILRGTAYYNINNMWWVVAGPWTLQNLASFQVYTRQPDDLRRKRNDRLRRERLEQVLGGAIGRMDFRKAETLRRLLFGAEQAFMIWSEHKEAYYRPQGRGYTTDAIRAGRYTKAEAEAEVRSAPDRLRLVTPEGRLVRLEVAA
;
A
#
# COMPACT_ATOMS: atom_id res chain seq x y z
N MET A 1 -19.05 -6.50 -35.05
CA MET A 1 -18.82 -5.41 -34.06
C MET A 1 -17.39 -4.92 -34.20
N ARG A 2 -17.15 -3.60 -34.05
CA ARG A 2 -15.81 -3.02 -34.08
C ARG A 2 -14.97 -3.53 -32.91
N LYS A 3 -13.66 -3.66 -33.10
CA LYS A 3 -12.75 -4.10 -32.05
C LYS A 3 -12.05 -2.92 -31.38
N VAL A 4 -12.02 -2.92 -30.05
CA VAL A 4 -11.40 -1.84 -29.27
C VAL A 4 -10.56 -2.39 -28.12
N THR A 5 -9.47 -1.67 -27.81
CA THR A 5 -8.67 -1.86 -26.60
C THR A 5 -8.95 -0.72 -25.64
N VAL A 6 -9.19 -1.04 -24.37
CA VAL A 6 -9.37 -0.03 -23.32
C VAL A 6 -8.14 0.04 -22.44
N ARG A 7 -7.65 1.25 -22.18
CA ARG A 7 -6.53 1.55 -21.29
C ARG A 7 -7.04 2.33 -20.09
N LEU A 8 -6.83 1.78 -18.90
CA LEU A 8 -7.18 2.40 -17.63
C LEU A 8 -5.89 2.69 -16.85
N HIS A 9 -5.70 3.94 -16.46
CA HIS A 9 -4.54 4.38 -15.68
C HIS A 9 -4.97 5.51 -14.74
N ASP A 10 -4.81 5.34 -13.42
CA ASP A 10 -5.22 6.35 -12.42
C ASP A 10 -6.71 6.77 -12.58
N THR A 11 -6.96 7.96 -13.13
CA THR A 11 -8.31 8.48 -13.46
C THR A 11 -8.56 8.66 -14.96
N HIS A 12 -7.67 8.10 -15.80
CA HIS A 12 -7.73 8.16 -17.26
C HIS A 12 -8.38 6.90 -17.84
N ILE A 13 -9.30 7.12 -18.79
CA ILE A 13 -9.90 6.09 -19.64
C ILE A 13 -9.57 6.40 -21.10
N GLY A 14 -8.77 5.54 -21.73
CA GLY A 14 -8.45 5.60 -23.15
C GLY A 14 -9.10 4.46 -23.92
N ILE A 15 -9.91 4.75 -24.92
CA ILE A 15 -10.52 3.78 -25.84
C ILE A 15 -9.77 3.88 -27.17
N TRP A 16 -9.13 2.80 -27.57
CA TRP A 16 -8.29 2.70 -28.75
C TRP A 16 -8.91 1.75 -29.76
N GLN A 17 -8.92 2.12 -31.02
CA GLN A 17 -9.16 1.20 -32.13
C GLN A 17 -7.91 1.08 -33.01
N ASP A 18 -7.79 -0.03 -33.72
CA ASP A 18 -6.66 -0.25 -34.61
C ASP A 18 -6.79 0.56 -35.91
N ASP A 19 -7.99 0.59 -36.49
CA ASP A 19 -8.25 1.33 -37.73
C ASP A 19 -8.24 2.86 -37.49
N ALA A 20 -7.23 3.53 -38.04
CA ALA A 20 -7.08 4.97 -37.94
C ALA A 20 -8.08 5.78 -38.78
N ARG A 21 -8.72 5.15 -39.78
CA ARG A 21 -9.51 5.82 -40.80
C ARG A 21 -11.01 5.58 -40.66
N ASP A 22 -11.47 4.81 -39.68
CA ASP A 22 -12.90 4.55 -39.46
C ASP A 22 -13.66 5.86 -39.11
N PRO A 23 -14.48 6.40 -40.03
CA PRO A 23 -15.21 7.65 -39.81
C PRO A 23 -16.36 7.49 -38.81
N SER A 24 -16.81 6.25 -38.56
CA SER A 24 -17.91 5.95 -37.65
C SER A 24 -17.49 6.00 -36.18
N PHE A 25 -16.18 5.87 -35.89
CA PHE A 25 -15.65 5.85 -34.52
C PHE A 25 -15.98 7.11 -33.72
N SER A 26 -15.82 8.27 -34.34
CA SER A 26 -16.17 9.55 -33.71
C SER A 26 -17.67 9.63 -33.41
N ARG A 27 -18.53 9.17 -34.32
CA ARG A 27 -19.98 9.25 -34.13
C ARG A 27 -20.51 8.25 -33.10
N GLU A 28 -20.02 7.01 -33.17
CA GLU A 28 -20.56 5.89 -32.41
C GLU A 28 -19.90 5.71 -31.06
N ILE A 29 -18.56 5.85 -30.98
CA ILE A 29 -17.84 5.74 -29.70
C ILE A 29 -17.75 7.08 -28.99
N TYR A 30 -17.20 8.13 -29.61
CA TYR A 30 -17.11 9.42 -28.93
C TYR A 30 -18.48 10.06 -28.68
N GLY A 31 -19.32 10.15 -29.72
CA GLY A 31 -20.69 10.63 -29.60
C GLY A 31 -21.55 9.74 -28.69
N GLY A 32 -21.38 8.42 -28.74
CA GLY A 32 -22.06 7.48 -27.87
C GLY A 32 -21.67 7.61 -26.41
N LEU A 33 -20.37 7.79 -26.11
CA LEU A 33 -19.86 8.01 -24.77
C LEU A 33 -20.44 9.30 -24.17
N ILE A 34 -20.52 10.37 -24.95
CA ILE A 34 -21.14 11.63 -24.50
C ILE A 34 -22.62 11.41 -24.14
N ARG A 35 -23.37 10.66 -24.95
CA ARG A 35 -24.78 10.33 -24.66
C ARG A 35 -24.91 9.47 -23.41
N HIS A 36 -24.06 8.45 -23.28
CA HIS A 36 -24.02 7.57 -22.11
C HIS A 36 -23.76 8.38 -20.82
N LEU A 37 -22.75 9.25 -20.83
CA LEU A 37 -22.41 10.08 -19.67
C LEU A 37 -23.55 11.05 -19.31
N ARG A 38 -24.21 11.66 -20.29
CA ARG A 38 -25.41 12.49 -20.05
C ARG A 38 -26.53 11.69 -19.39
N GLY A 39 -26.82 10.49 -19.90
CA GLY A 39 -27.80 9.57 -19.30
C GLY A 39 -27.44 9.15 -17.88
N ALA A 40 -26.13 9.02 -17.59
CA ALA A 40 -25.62 8.76 -16.25
C ALA A 40 -25.62 10.00 -15.33
N GLY A 41 -26.12 11.16 -15.79
CA GLY A 41 -26.25 12.39 -15.00
C GLY A 41 -25.05 13.34 -15.07
N TRP A 42 -24.13 13.17 -16.02
CA TRP A 42 -23.05 14.14 -16.25
C TRP A 42 -23.55 15.35 -17.04
N LYS A 43 -23.16 16.54 -16.59
CA LYS A 43 -23.36 17.79 -17.34
C LYS A 43 -22.23 17.95 -18.35
N VAL A 44 -22.44 17.51 -19.60
CA VAL A 44 -21.43 17.57 -20.68
C VAL A 44 -21.63 18.79 -21.57
N ARG A 45 -20.62 19.64 -21.66
CA ARG A 45 -20.59 20.90 -22.42
C ARG A 45 -19.38 20.96 -23.36
N VAL A 46 -19.44 21.89 -24.31
CA VAL A 46 -18.28 22.24 -25.15
C VAL A 46 -17.21 22.88 -24.25
N ASP A 47 -15.94 22.54 -24.47
CA ASP A 47 -14.83 23.19 -23.78
C ASP A 47 -14.75 24.68 -24.24
N PRO A 48 -14.98 25.65 -23.33
CA PRO A 48 -15.03 27.06 -23.69
C PRO A 48 -13.65 27.61 -24.09
N GLN A 49 -12.57 27.09 -23.50
CA GLN A 49 -11.21 27.52 -23.81
C GLN A 49 -10.81 27.05 -25.21
N ILE A 50 -11.11 25.79 -25.54
CA ILE A 50 -10.89 25.25 -26.89
C ILE A 50 -11.78 25.98 -27.91
N LYS A 51 -13.05 26.22 -27.61
CA LYS A 51 -13.94 26.95 -28.53
C LYS A 51 -13.42 28.36 -28.84
N ARG A 52 -12.86 29.05 -27.84
CA ARG A 52 -12.33 30.41 -27.99
C ARG A 52 -11.00 30.44 -28.77
N ASN A 53 -10.07 29.57 -28.42
CA ASN A 53 -8.69 29.65 -28.92
C ASN A 53 -8.43 28.72 -30.14
N TYR A 54 -9.22 27.65 -30.28
CA TYR A 54 -9.04 26.57 -31.26
C TYR A 54 -10.40 26.05 -31.74
N SER A 55 -11.21 26.93 -32.34
CA SER A 55 -12.59 26.63 -32.75
C SER A 55 -12.72 25.38 -33.63
N CYS A 56 -11.74 25.10 -34.49
CA CYS A 56 -11.68 23.90 -35.34
C CYS A 56 -11.57 22.59 -34.55
N LEU A 57 -11.02 22.63 -33.32
CA LEU A 57 -10.91 21.47 -32.41
C LEU A 57 -12.10 21.36 -31.45
N SER A 58 -12.98 22.36 -31.43
CA SER A 58 -14.16 22.36 -30.55
C SER A 58 -15.06 21.14 -30.74
N PRO A 59 -15.33 20.61 -31.96
CA PRO A 59 -16.17 19.43 -32.12
C PRO A 59 -15.64 18.18 -31.39
N SER A 60 -14.32 18.05 -31.25
CA SER A 60 -13.65 16.90 -30.66
C SER A 60 -13.34 17.05 -29.16
N HIS A 61 -13.66 18.17 -28.52
CA HIS A 61 -13.35 18.43 -27.10
C HIS A 61 -14.59 18.77 -26.27
N ARG A 62 -14.78 18.08 -25.15
CA ARG A 62 -15.86 18.33 -24.18
C ARG A 62 -15.32 18.39 -22.77
N LEU A 63 -16.00 19.19 -21.94
CA LEU A 63 -15.87 19.16 -20.49
C LEU A 63 -17.15 18.59 -19.89
N ALA A 64 -17.01 17.79 -18.85
CA ALA A 64 -18.12 17.19 -18.13
C ALA A 64 -17.98 17.41 -16.62
N ALA A 65 -19.10 17.50 -15.92
CA ALA A 65 -19.13 17.62 -14.47
C ALA A 65 -20.24 16.76 -13.86
N LYS A 66 -19.96 16.15 -12.71
CA LYS A 66 -20.92 15.38 -11.91
C LYS A 66 -20.55 15.46 -10.43
N GLY A 67 -21.29 16.25 -9.65
CA GLY A 67 -20.93 16.55 -8.26
C GLY A 67 -19.55 17.23 -8.18
N ALA A 68 -18.65 16.67 -7.36
CA ALA A 68 -17.27 17.13 -7.25
C ALA A 68 -16.37 16.71 -8.42
N LEU A 69 -16.77 15.70 -9.20
CA LEU A 69 -15.99 15.21 -10.33
C LEU A 69 -16.09 16.15 -11.53
N ARG A 70 -14.96 16.31 -12.21
CA ARG A 70 -14.77 16.99 -13.49
C ARG A 70 -14.14 15.99 -14.46
N ALA A 71 -14.47 16.09 -15.74
CA ALA A 71 -13.84 15.29 -16.76
C ALA A 71 -13.60 16.08 -18.05
N SER A 72 -12.52 15.74 -18.74
CA SER A 72 -12.22 16.21 -20.09
C SER A 72 -12.32 15.03 -21.01
N ILE A 73 -13.10 15.16 -22.08
CA ILE A 73 -13.33 14.09 -23.06
C ILE A 73 -12.88 14.61 -24.41
N LYS A 74 -11.94 13.90 -25.04
CA LYS A 74 -11.43 14.28 -26.36
C LYS A 74 -11.36 13.08 -27.30
N VAL A 75 -11.49 13.34 -28.60
CA VAL A 75 -11.26 12.35 -29.65
C VAL A 75 -10.16 12.84 -30.58
N SER A 76 -9.19 11.97 -30.84
CA SER A 76 -8.03 12.20 -31.70
C SER A 76 -7.87 11.02 -32.65
N GLY A 77 -8.43 11.12 -33.85
CA GLY A 77 -8.45 10.04 -34.83
C GLY A 77 -9.07 8.76 -34.25
N ARG A 78 -8.22 7.78 -33.95
CA ARG A 78 -8.58 6.44 -33.43
C ARG A 78 -8.65 6.31 -31.91
N VAL A 79 -8.52 7.41 -31.19
CA VAL A 79 -8.46 7.39 -29.72
C VAL A 79 -9.52 8.30 -29.15
N VAL A 80 -10.31 7.78 -28.20
CA VAL A 80 -11.15 8.57 -27.30
C VAL A 80 -10.54 8.54 -25.92
N GLU A 81 -10.30 9.71 -25.34
CA GLU A 81 -9.67 9.84 -24.03
C GLU A 81 -10.62 10.59 -23.10
N MET A 82 -10.78 10.07 -21.89
CA MET A 82 -11.49 10.73 -20.80
C MET A 82 -10.59 10.81 -19.56
N ASP A 83 -10.25 12.02 -19.16
CA ASP A 83 -9.49 12.30 -17.94
C ASP A 83 -10.42 12.84 -16.87
N VAL A 84 -10.47 12.18 -15.71
CA VAL A 84 -11.30 12.62 -14.57
C VAL A 84 -10.45 13.25 -13.47
N TRP A 85 -10.94 14.29 -12.82
CA TRP A 85 -10.33 14.90 -11.62
C TRP A 85 -11.39 15.50 -10.69
N ALA A 86 -10.97 16.00 -9.53
CA ALA A 86 -11.76 16.85 -8.66
C ALA A 86 -10.88 17.99 -8.15
N GLU A 87 -11.48 19.00 -7.54
CA GLU A 87 -10.80 20.21 -7.02
C GLU A 87 -10.84 20.23 -5.47
N THR A 88 -11.01 19.06 -4.86
CA THR A 88 -11.21 18.90 -3.41
C THR A 88 -9.93 18.70 -2.62
N TRP A 89 -8.78 18.56 -3.28
CA TRP A 89 -7.47 18.36 -2.65
C TRP A 89 -6.55 19.56 -2.93
N PRO A 90 -5.50 19.81 -2.14
CA PRO A 90 -4.56 20.89 -2.41
C PRO A 90 -3.81 20.70 -3.75
N GLN A 91 -3.87 21.72 -4.62
CA GLN A 91 -3.21 21.71 -5.93
C GLN A 91 -1.69 21.58 -5.76
N ARG A 92 -1.05 20.72 -6.54
CA ARG A 92 0.42 20.64 -6.60
C ARG A 92 0.98 21.11 -7.94
N ASN A 93 0.30 20.80 -9.03
CA ASN A 93 0.72 21.22 -10.37
C ASN A 93 0.27 22.67 -10.64
N PRO A 94 1.17 23.59 -11.03
CA PRO A 94 0.81 24.96 -11.39
C PRO A 94 -0.27 25.07 -12.47
N ASN A 95 -0.36 24.08 -13.35
CA ASN A 95 -1.35 24.05 -14.45
C ASN A 95 -2.76 23.58 -14.02
N GLY A 96 -2.97 23.29 -12.73
CA GLY A 96 -4.27 22.95 -12.15
C GLY A 96 -4.47 21.46 -11.86
N HIS A 97 -5.52 21.14 -11.09
CA HIS A 97 -5.85 19.78 -10.62
C HIS A 97 -5.97 18.72 -11.72
N ARG A 98 -6.35 19.12 -12.93
CA ARG A 98 -6.43 18.24 -14.10
C ARG A 98 -5.09 17.52 -14.37
N TYR A 99 -3.98 18.20 -14.12
CA TYR A 99 -2.62 17.76 -14.40
C TYR A 99 -1.86 17.29 -13.14
N ASP A 100 -2.54 17.16 -12.00
CA ASP A 100 -1.96 16.51 -10.83
C ASP A 100 -1.75 15.01 -11.08
N PHE A 101 -0.77 14.43 -10.38
CA PHE A 101 -0.50 12.99 -10.36
C PHE A 101 -1.26 12.28 -9.23
N ASP A 102 -1.44 10.97 -9.35
CA ASP A 102 -2.13 10.11 -8.37
C ASP A 102 -3.53 10.61 -8.02
N LYS A 103 -4.27 11.12 -9.02
CA LYS A 103 -5.57 11.77 -8.84
C LYS A 103 -6.56 10.83 -8.16
N ARG A 104 -6.53 9.53 -8.49
CA ARG A 104 -7.42 8.53 -7.90
C ARG A 104 -7.15 8.39 -6.41
N ALA A 105 -5.89 8.37 -5.98
CA ALA A 105 -5.55 8.28 -4.55
C ALA A 105 -5.98 9.53 -3.77
N ARG A 106 -5.91 10.70 -4.41
CA ARG A 106 -6.28 12.01 -3.85
C ARG A 106 -7.78 12.27 -3.76
N LEU A 107 -8.59 11.56 -4.56
CA LEU A 107 -10.04 11.65 -4.47
C LEU A 107 -10.53 11.20 -3.08
N ALA A 108 -11.56 11.90 -2.59
CA ALA A 108 -12.30 11.47 -1.41
C ALA A 108 -12.87 10.05 -1.64
N TYR A 109 -13.03 9.28 -0.55
CA TYR A 109 -13.43 7.87 -0.65
C TYR A 109 -14.69 7.65 -1.49
N LEU A 110 -15.75 8.43 -1.27
CA LEU A 110 -17.00 8.30 -2.03
C LEU A 110 -16.82 8.67 -3.52
N ASP A 111 -15.97 9.65 -3.83
CA ASP A 111 -15.70 10.03 -5.22
C ASP A 111 -14.82 8.98 -5.94
N ARG A 112 -13.91 8.31 -5.22
CA ARG A 112 -13.22 7.12 -5.74
C ARG A 112 -14.19 6.00 -6.11
N LEU A 113 -15.15 5.72 -5.23
CA LEU A 113 -16.19 4.71 -5.49
C LEU A 113 -17.08 5.11 -6.67
N ARG A 114 -17.45 6.39 -6.78
CA ARG A 114 -18.22 6.92 -7.92
C ARG A 114 -17.45 6.76 -9.22
N LEU A 115 -16.19 7.19 -9.28
CA LEU A 115 -15.35 6.99 -10.48
C LEU A 115 -15.29 5.52 -10.88
N THR A 116 -15.07 4.65 -9.89
CA THR A 116 -15.04 3.20 -10.07
C THR A 116 -16.34 2.65 -10.68
N LEU A 117 -17.49 3.17 -10.24
CA LEU A 117 -18.80 2.82 -10.81
C LEU A 117 -18.99 3.37 -12.22
N GLU A 118 -18.52 4.59 -12.50
CA GLU A 118 -18.60 5.18 -13.84
C GLU A 118 -17.74 4.42 -14.84
N GLU A 119 -16.53 3.99 -14.45
CA GLU A 119 -15.68 3.11 -15.28
C GLU A 119 -16.40 1.80 -15.64
N ARG A 120 -17.10 1.18 -14.65
CA ARG A 120 -17.94 -0.03 -14.88
C ARG A 120 -19.01 0.22 -15.93
N ARG A 121 -19.74 1.33 -15.77
CA ARG A 121 -20.85 1.69 -16.67
C ARG A 121 -20.36 1.96 -18.08
N VAL A 122 -19.24 2.67 -18.21
CA VAL A 122 -18.61 2.94 -19.50
C VAL A 122 -18.17 1.64 -20.18
N LEU A 123 -17.52 0.69 -19.50
CA LEU A 123 -17.14 -0.57 -20.14
C LEU A 123 -18.35 -1.45 -20.48
N ALA A 124 -19.34 -1.52 -19.59
CA ALA A 124 -20.56 -2.27 -19.84
C ALA A 124 -21.29 -1.73 -21.08
N TRP A 125 -21.44 -0.41 -21.18
CA TRP A 125 -21.97 0.25 -22.36
C TRP A 125 -21.09 0.00 -23.60
N LEU A 126 -19.77 0.14 -23.47
CA LEU A 126 -18.85 -0.07 -24.59
C LEU A 126 -18.98 -1.50 -25.16
N GLY A 127 -19.18 -2.50 -24.30
CA GLY A 127 -19.44 -3.88 -24.71
C GLY A 127 -20.73 -4.08 -25.51
N THR A 128 -21.69 -3.14 -25.44
CA THR A 128 -22.91 -3.17 -26.26
C THR A 128 -22.72 -2.60 -27.66
N VAL A 129 -21.66 -1.81 -27.89
CA VAL A 129 -21.40 -1.12 -29.17
C VAL A 129 -20.12 -1.58 -29.86
N ALA A 130 -19.24 -2.28 -29.14
CA ALA A 130 -17.94 -2.76 -29.61
C ALA A 130 -17.51 -4.05 -28.91
N THR A 131 -16.70 -4.85 -29.58
CA THR A 131 -15.98 -5.99 -29.00
C THR A 131 -14.72 -5.49 -28.31
N ILE A 132 -14.66 -5.65 -26.99
CA ILE A 132 -13.49 -5.26 -26.19
C ILE A 132 -12.46 -6.40 -26.25
N GLU A 133 -11.37 -6.22 -26.99
CA GLU A 133 -10.31 -7.24 -27.12
C GLU A 133 -9.45 -7.34 -25.87
N SER A 134 -9.13 -6.21 -25.25
CA SER A 134 -8.35 -6.19 -24.02
C SER A 134 -8.65 -4.94 -23.18
N VAL A 135 -8.50 -5.11 -21.86
CA VAL A 135 -8.50 -4.01 -20.90
C VAL A 135 -7.13 -3.96 -20.24
N LYS A 136 -6.28 -3.03 -20.70
CA LYS A 136 -4.95 -2.80 -20.11
C LYS A 136 -5.10 -1.92 -18.87
N ARG A 137 -4.60 -2.40 -17.74
CA ARG A 137 -4.66 -1.70 -16.45
C ARG A 137 -3.22 -1.48 -15.96
N PHE A 138 -2.87 -0.22 -15.73
CA PHE A 138 -1.56 0.13 -15.17
C PHE A 138 -1.72 0.22 -13.64
N ALA A 139 -1.06 -0.69 -12.92
CA ALA A 139 -1.21 -1.00 -11.48
C ALA A 139 -2.56 -1.65 -11.10
N LEU A 140 -2.55 -2.98 -10.93
CA LEU A 140 -3.68 -3.74 -10.39
C LEU A 140 -3.68 -3.62 -8.85
N GLY A 141 -4.52 -2.74 -8.32
CA GLY A 141 -4.85 -2.76 -6.89
C GLY A 141 -5.60 -4.05 -6.52
N ILE A 142 -5.46 -4.51 -5.29
CA ILE A 142 -6.30 -5.59 -4.75
C ILE A 142 -7.48 -4.91 -4.04
N GLY A 143 -8.71 -5.27 -4.42
CA GLY A 143 -9.87 -4.55 -3.92
C GLY A 143 -11.19 -4.90 -4.64
N PRO A 144 -12.34 -4.51 -4.07
CA PRO A 144 -13.66 -4.75 -4.66
C PRO A 144 -14.00 -3.77 -5.79
N GLY A 145 -13.11 -2.83 -6.10
CA GLY A 145 -13.29 -1.80 -7.11
C GLY A 145 -13.21 -2.33 -8.53
N PHE A 146 -13.19 -1.42 -9.48
CA PHE A 146 -13.11 -1.69 -10.90
C PHE A 146 -11.72 -1.33 -11.35
N GLY A 147 -10.98 -2.27 -11.93
CA GLY A 147 -9.53 -2.13 -11.94
C GLY A 147 -8.87 -3.14 -11.05
N GLU A 148 -9.51 -3.33 -9.91
CA GLU A 148 -8.98 -4.13 -8.84
C GLU A 148 -9.28 -5.61 -9.07
N ILE A 149 -8.35 -6.43 -8.65
CA ILE A 149 -8.42 -7.89 -8.80
C ILE A 149 -8.56 -8.52 -7.42
N THR A 150 -8.97 -9.79 -7.41
CA THR A 150 -8.96 -10.57 -6.18
C THR A 150 -7.51 -10.84 -5.75
N ALA A 151 -7.32 -11.12 -4.46
CA ALA A 151 -6.02 -11.52 -3.92
C ALA A 151 -5.46 -12.74 -4.67
N LEU A 152 -6.31 -13.72 -5.01
CA LEU A 152 -5.91 -14.90 -5.78
C LEU A 152 -5.51 -14.57 -7.22
N ALA A 153 -6.27 -13.70 -7.90
CA ALA A 153 -5.90 -13.24 -9.24
C ALA A 153 -4.57 -12.47 -9.22
N HIS A 154 -4.30 -11.71 -8.16
CA HIS A 154 -3.01 -11.03 -7.97
C HIS A 154 -1.85 -12.02 -7.80
N ILE A 155 -2.05 -13.06 -6.98
CA ILE A 155 -1.06 -14.13 -6.81
C ILE A 155 -0.81 -14.86 -8.14
N ALA A 156 -1.86 -15.22 -8.87
CA ALA A 156 -1.76 -15.91 -10.16
C ALA A 156 -1.02 -15.06 -11.21
N ASP A 157 -1.33 -13.76 -11.31
CA ASP A 157 -0.61 -12.83 -12.18
C ASP A 157 0.87 -12.70 -11.77
N GLY A 158 1.14 -12.65 -10.46
CA GLY A 158 2.49 -12.66 -9.90
C GLY A 158 3.28 -13.91 -10.27
N TYR A 159 2.67 -15.09 -10.17
CA TYR A 159 3.31 -16.36 -10.56
C TYR A 159 3.57 -16.44 -12.07
N ALA A 160 2.62 -16.00 -12.90
CA ALA A 160 2.79 -16.00 -14.34
C ALA A 160 3.99 -15.13 -14.78
N LYS A 161 4.13 -13.95 -14.17
CA LYS A 161 5.19 -12.97 -14.48
C LYS A 161 6.53 -13.24 -13.80
N SER A 162 6.53 -13.93 -12.67
CA SER A 162 7.74 -14.16 -11.89
C SER A 162 8.68 -15.15 -12.59
N TRP A 163 9.97 -14.82 -12.56
CA TRP A 163 11.05 -15.69 -13.02
C TRP A 163 11.42 -16.76 -11.97
N HIS A 164 11.02 -16.56 -10.72
CA HIS A 164 11.20 -17.53 -9.62
C HIS A 164 10.11 -18.61 -9.58
N SER A 165 9.13 -18.56 -10.48
CA SER A 165 8.07 -19.57 -10.55
C SER A 165 8.51 -20.73 -11.42
N ASP A 166 8.31 -21.95 -10.92
CA ASP A 166 8.39 -23.15 -11.74
C ASP A 166 7.26 -23.10 -12.77
N LYS A 167 7.60 -23.21 -14.06
CA LYS A 167 6.64 -23.06 -15.15
C LYS A 167 5.76 -24.31 -15.34
N ALA A 168 6.21 -25.48 -14.91
CA ALA A 168 5.41 -26.70 -14.95
C ALA A 168 4.39 -26.71 -13.80
N LEU A 169 4.79 -26.26 -12.61
CA LEU A 169 3.89 -26.16 -11.45
C LEU A 169 3.03 -24.89 -11.46
N GLY A 170 3.41 -23.88 -12.24
CA GLY A 170 2.73 -22.58 -12.32
C GLY A 170 2.90 -21.71 -11.06
N ARG A 171 3.88 -22.02 -10.20
CA ARG A 171 4.14 -21.30 -8.94
C ARG A 171 5.58 -21.54 -8.45
N PRO A 172 6.11 -20.71 -7.53
CA PRO A 172 7.39 -20.94 -6.88
C PRO A 172 7.39 -22.20 -6.00
N ILE A 173 8.57 -22.79 -5.83
CA ILE A 173 8.80 -23.97 -4.98
C ILE A 173 9.60 -23.55 -3.75
N CYS A 174 9.16 -23.99 -2.57
CA CYS A 174 9.90 -23.78 -1.32
C CYS A 174 10.97 -24.86 -1.19
N THR A 175 12.23 -24.51 -1.42
CA THR A 175 13.35 -25.47 -1.43
C THR A 175 14.04 -25.63 -0.08
N ALA A 176 13.93 -24.65 0.82
CA ALA A 176 14.58 -24.69 2.13
C ALA A 176 13.54 -24.83 3.26
N PRO A 177 13.74 -25.75 4.22
CA PRO A 177 12.84 -25.90 5.37
C PRO A 177 12.69 -24.63 6.22
N SER A 178 13.77 -23.85 6.36
CA SER A 178 13.77 -22.59 7.13
C SER A 178 12.82 -21.54 6.55
N TYR A 179 12.46 -21.65 5.27
CA TYR A 179 11.53 -20.76 4.59
C TYR A 179 10.06 -21.12 4.85
N SER A 180 9.78 -22.36 5.27
CA SER A 180 8.44 -22.84 5.61
C SER A 180 8.25 -23.06 7.10
N THR A 181 9.27 -22.92 7.94
CA THR A 181 9.12 -22.99 9.40
C THR A 181 8.30 -21.81 9.94
N SER A 182 7.13 -22.12 10.49
CA SER A 182 6.20 -21.17 11.10
C SER A 182 6.66 -20.68 12.47
N ALA A 183 5.97 -19.66 12.98
CA ALA A 183 6.19 -19.09 14.32
C ALA A 183 5.98 -20.10 15.46
N ASP A 184 5.12 -21.11 15.27
CA ASP A 184 4.85 -22.17 16.24
C ASP A 184 5.59 -23.49 15.94
N GLY A 185 6.62 -23.43 15.08
CA GLY A 185 7.52 -24.54 14.76
C GLY A 185 6.96 -25.57 13.77
N GLY A 186 5.70 -25.45 13.36
CA GLY A 186 5.13 -26.28 12.29
C GLY A 186 5.61 -25.87 10.90
N THR A 187 5.35 -26.71 9.91
CA THR A 187 5.68 -26.44 8.50
C THR A 187 4.48 -25.81 7.79
N ILE A 188 4.69 -24.67 7.15
CA ILE A 188 3.69 -24.02 6.30
C ILE A 188 3.71 -24.70 4.93
N GLU A 189 2.56 -25.23 4.54
CA GLU A 189 2.35 -25.77 3.21
C GLU A 189 1.56 -24.79 2.33
N HIS A 190 1.73 -24.91 1.02
CA HIS A 190 1.00 -24.05 0.10
C HIS A 190 -0.46 -24.49 -0.01
N GLY A 191 -1.38 -23.54 0.14
CA GLY A 191 -2.83 -23.75 0.10
C GLY A 191 -3.45 -24.07 1.47
N VAL A 192 -2.67 -24.13 2.55
CA VAL A 192 -3.21 -24.49 3.88
C VAL A 192 -3.74 -23.28 4.64
N THR A 193 -4.65 -23.56 5.58
CA THR A 193 -5.16 -22.55 6.50
C THR A 193 -4.09 -22.20 7.52
N VAL A 194 -3.89 -20.90 7.75
CA VAL A 194 -2.94 -20.37 8.72
C VAL A 194 -3.54 -19.23 9.52
N TRP A 195 -2.91 -18.92 10.65
CA TRP A 195 -3.25 -17.78 11.51
C TRP A 195 -2.10 -16.78 11.52
N PHE A 196 -2.41 -15.49 11.61
CA PHE A 196 -1.38 -14.45 11.57
C PHE A 196 -1.89 -13.15 12.24
N PRO A 197 -0.99 -12.31 12.79
CA PRO A 197 -1.39 -11.03 13.36
C PRO A 197 -1.59 -9.96 12.26
N ASP A 198 -2.66 -9.17 12.37
CA ASP A 198 -2.82 -7.93 11.61
C ASP A 198 -1.80 -6.86 12.06
N GLY A 199 -1.77 -5.71 11.39
CA GLY A 199 -0.89 -4.59 11.76
C GLY A 199 -1.12 -4.03 13.18
N LYS A 200 -2.21 -4.42 13.87
CA LYS A 200 -2.53 -4.05 15.26
C LYS A 200 -2.26 -5.22 16.24
N GLY A 201 -1.75 -6.35 15.76
CA GLY A 201 -1.46 -7.55 16.54
C GLY A 201 -2.66 -8.47 16.81
N ARG A 202 -3.80 -8.29 16.13
CA ARG A 202 -4.97 -9.16 16.27
C ARG A 202 -4.83 -10.37 15.36
N ILE A 203 -5.15 -11.56 15.85
CA ILE A 203 -5.09 -12.77 15.01
C ILE A 203 -6.23 -12.77 13.99
N LEU A 204 -5.84 -12.97 12.74
CA LEU A 204 -6.69 -13.26 11.61
C LEU A 204 -6.41 -14.69 11.12
N ARG A 205 -7.34 -15.20 10.31
CA ARG A 205 -7.23 -16.49 9.63
C ARG A 205 -7.19 -16.26 8.12
N GLY A 206 -6.39 -17.04 7.41
CA GLY A 206 -6.33 -16.99 5.95
C GLY A 206 -5.73 -18.25 5.36
N THR A 207 -5.55 -18.25 4.04
CA THR A 207 -4.90 -19.34 3.29
C THR A 207 -3.51 -18.88 2.84
N ALA A 208 -2.49 -19.69 3.13
CA ALA A 208 -1.11 -19.40 2.80
C ALA A 208 -0.76 -19.87 1.38
N TYR A 209 -0.02 -19.05 0.63
CA TYR A 209 0.51 -19.35 -0.70
C TYR A 209 1.98 -18.95 -0.71
N TYR A 210 2.85 -19.90 -1.01
CA TYR A 210 4.30 -19.65 -1.03
C TYR A 210 4.66 -18.54 -2.03
N ASN A 211 5.50 -17.60 -1.61
CA ASN A 211 5.99 -16.53 -2.46
C ASN A 211 7.47 -16.78 -2.80
N ILE A 212 8.38 -16.26 -1.99
CA ILE A 212 9.83 -16.37 -2.21
C ILE A 212 10.56 -16.30 -0.88
N ASN A 213 11.67 -17.04 -0.76
CA ASN A 213 12.43 -17.16 0.49
C ASN A 213 11.47 -17.49 1.64
N ASN A 214 11.64 -16.88 2.81
CA ASN A 214 10.73 -17.03 3.93
C ASN A 214 9.41 -16.24 3.80
N MET A 215 9.09 -15.65 2.65
CA MET A 215 7.88 -14.83 2.47
C MET A 215 6.72 -15.67 1.92
N TRP A 216 5.54 -15.43 2.48
CA TRP A 216 4.29 -16.10 2.18
C TRP A 216 3.19 -15.08 1.92
N TRP A 217 2.46 -15.28 0.83
CA TRP A 217 1.20 -14.62 0.59
C TRP A 217 0.12 -15.25 1.47
N VAL A 218 -0.57 -14.46 2.28
CA VAL A 218 -1.71 -14.94 3.07
C VAL A 218 -2.98 -14.21 2.65
N VAL A 219 -3.96 -14.99 2.16
CA VAL A 219 -5.25 -14.50 1.70
C VAL A 219 -6.28 -14.64 2.82
N ALA A 220 -6.75 -13.53 3.37
CA ALA A 220 -7.75 -13.52 4.46
C ALA A 220 -9.17 -13.14 3.98
N GLY A 221 -9.34 -12.91 2.68
CA GLY A 221 -10.61 -12.62 2.03
C GLY A 221 -10.39 -12.32 0.55
N PRO A 222 -11.46 -12.14 -0.25
CA PRO A 222 -11.35 -11.94 -1.69
C PRO A 222 -10.43 -10.78 -2.09
N TRP A 223 -10.29 -9.78 -1.21
CA TRP A 223 -9.53 -8.56 -1.46
C TRP A 223 -8.48 -8.25 -0.38
N THR A 224 -8.19 -9.22 0.50
CA THR A 224 -7.24 -9.03 1.60
C THR A 224 -6.05 -9.95 1.40
N LEU A 225 -4.93 -9.36 0.99
CA LEU A 225 -3.66 -10.05 0.80
C LEU A 225 -2.60 -9.46 1.74
N GLN A 226 -1.82 -10.31 2.38
CA GLN A 226 -0.66 -9.93 3.20
C GLN A 226 0.58 -10.66 2.70
N ASN A 227 1.75 -10.00 2.70
CA ASN A 227 3.04 -10.66 2.49
C ASN A 227 3.72 -10.79 3.86
N LEU A 228 3.80 -12.00 4.39
CA LEU A 228 4.28 -12.27 5.74
C LEU A 228 5.49 -13.19 5.71
N ALA A 229 6.45 -12.96 6.59
CA ALA A 229 7.51 -13.92 6.78
C ALA A 229 6.98 -15.17 7.50
N SER A 230 7.59 -16.33 7.27
CA SER A 230 7.19 -17.63 7.84
C SER A 230 7.09 -17.57 9.37
N PHE A 231 8.04 -16.92 10.03
CA PHE A 231 8.07 -16.70 11.48
C PHE A 231 7.02 -15.73 12.02
N GLN A 232 6.15 -15.18 11.16
CA GLN A 232 4.99 -14.37 11.56
C GLN A 232 3.66 -15.12 11.41
N VAL A 233 3.70 -16.30 10.81
CA VAL A 233 2.54 -17.13 10.51
C VAL A 233 2.51 -18.31 11.48
N TYR A 234 1.32 -18.72 11.90
CA TYR A 234 1.09 -19.85 12.79
C TYR A 234 0.35 -20.96 12.03
N THR A 235 0.83 -22.18 12.16
CA THR A 235 0.20 -23.39 11.57
C THR A 235 -0.94 -23.92 12.42
N ARG A 236 -0.95 -23.60 13.72
CA ARG A 236 -2.06 -23.88 14.63
C ARG A 236 -2.74 -22.60 15.08
N GLN A 237 -4.03 -22.71 15.41
CA GLN A 237 -4.75 -21.60 16.02
C GLN A 237 -4.11 -21.26 17.38
N PRO A 238 -3.74 -20.00 17.64
CA PRO A 238 -3.25 -19.62 18.95
C PRO A 238 -4.35 -19.68 20.03
N ASP A 239 -3.99 -20.10 21.24
CA ASP A 239 -4.94 -20.34 22.34
C ASP A 239 -5.78 -19.10 22.69
N ASP A 240 -5.14 -17.93 22.77
CA ASP A 240 -5.82 -16.66 23.02
C ASP A 240 -5.82 -15.76 21.76
N LEU A 241 -7.00 -15.70 21.13
CA LEU A 241 -7.29 -14.82 20.00
C LEU A 241 -7.58 -13.37 20.42
N ARG A 242 -7.99 -13.13 21.67
CA ARG A 242 -8.29 -11.79 22.21
C ARG A 242 -7.01 -11.06 22.62
N ARG A 243 -5.98 -11.80 23.02
CA ARG A 243 -4.65 -11.24 23.26
C ARG A 243 -4.07 -10.63 21.99
N LYS A 244 -3.84 -9.32 22.03
CA LYS A 244 -3.12 -8.61 20.98
C LYS A 244 -1.63 -8.89 21.09
N ARG A 245 -1.03 -9.34 20.00
CA ARG A 245 0.42 -9.57 19.84
C ARG A 245 1.06 -8.29 19.32
N ASN A 246 1.04 -7.24 20.13
CA ASN A 246 1.50 -5.91 19.76
C ASN A 246 2.46 -5.30 20.79
N ASP A 247 3.15 -6.14 21.56
CA ASP A 247 4.02 -5.73 22.67
C ASP A 247 5.05 -4.69 22.22
N ARG A 248 5.61 -4.87 21.02
CA ARG A 248 6.51 -3.91 20.40
C ARG A 248 5.87 -2.53 20.17
N LEU A 249 4.68 -2.49 19.55
CA LEU A 249 3.95 -1.24 19.30
C LEU A 249 3.47 -0.58 20.61
N ARG A 250 3.10 -1.39 21.59
CA ARG A 250 2.74 -0.92 22.94
C ARG A 250 3.94 -0.25 23.60
N ARG A 251 5.10 -0.90 23.59
CA ARG A 251 6.34 -0.35 24.12
C ARG A 251 6.72 0.95 23.43
N GLU A 252 6.64 1.00 22.10
CA GLU A 252 6.97 2.19 21.30
C GLU A 252 6.13 3.39 21.74
N ARG A 253 4.82 3.18 21.88
CA ARG A 253 3.91 4.24 22.34
C ARG A 253 4.22 4.67 23.77
N LEU A 254 4.48 3.73 24.67
CA LEU A 254 4.79 4.06 26.07
C LEU A 254 6.10 4.87 26.17
N GLU A 255 7.14 4.49 25.42
CA GLU A 255 8.40 5.24 25.37
C GLU A 255 8.23 6.64 24.76
N GLN A 256 7.42 6.79 23.70
CA GLN A 256 7.08 8.11 23.15
C GLN A 256 6.36 8.99 24.16
N VAL A 257 5.38 8.44 24.89
CA VAL A 257 4.65 9.20 25.92
C VAL A 257 5.57 9.55 27.09
N LEU A 258 6.49 8.65 27.47
CA LEU A 258 7.50 8.90 28.48
C LEU A 258 8.42 10.06 28.07
N GLY A 259 8.99 10.03 26.87
CA GLY A 259 9.83 11.10 26.35
C GLY A 259 9.09 12.45 26.27
N GLY A 260 7.81 12.42 25.87
CA GLY A 260 6.95 13.61 25.87
C GLY A 260 6.60 14.13 27.27
N ALA A 261 6.49 13.27 28.28
CA ALA A 261 6.28 13.67 29.67
C ALA A 261 7.54 14.34 30.24
N ILE A 262 8.72 13.76 29.99
CA ILE A 262 10.02 14.34 30.37
C ILE A 262 10.21 15.71 29.72
N GLY A 263 9.95 15.82 28.41
CA GLY A 263 10.10 17.09 27.68
C GLY A 263 9.16 18.21 28.16
N ARG A 264 8.05 17.87 28.81
CA ARG A 264 7.12 18.83 29.45
C ARG A 264 7.36 18.98 30.96
N MET A 265 8.41 18.36 31.51
CA MET A 265 8.73 18.33 32.94
C MET A 265 7.62 17.72 33.83
N ASP A 266 6.78 16.84 33.27
CA ASP A 266 5.76 16.09 34.03
C ASP A 266 6.38 14.81 34.63
N PHE A 267 7.14 14.99 35.71
CA PHE A 267 7.94 13.93 36.31
C PHE A 267 7.10 12.83 36.97
N ARG A 268 5.92 13.15 37.52
CA ARG A 268 5.01 12.15 38.11
C ARG A 268 4.52 11.16 37.06
N LYS A 269 4.12 11.68 35.89
CA LYS A 269 3.72 10.82 34.77
C LYS A 269 4.89 10.03 34.21
N ALA A 270 6.07 10.65 34.11
CA ALA A 270 7.28 9.98 33.64
C ALA A 270 7.68 8.81 34.57
N GLU A 271 7.60 8.99 35.89
CA GLU A 271 7.88 7.93 36.87
C GLU A 271 6.92 6.74 36.71
N THR A 272 5.62 7.02 36.59
CA THR A 272 4.60 5.97 36.38
C THR A 272 4.87 5.16 35.11
N LEU A 273 5.19 5.84 34.00
CA LEU A 273 5.48 5.20 32.72
C LEU A 273 6.80 4.42 32.75
N ARG A 274 7.82 4.95 33.41
CA ARG A 274 9.10 4.26 33.64
C ARG A 274 8.86 2.96 34.42
N ARG A 275 8.11 3.01 35.52
CA ARG A 275 7.79 1.81 36.30
C ARG A 275 6.99 0.78 35.50
N LEU A 276 6.09 1.23 34.61
CA LEU A 276 5.35 0.33 33.73
C LEU A 276 6.24 -0.34 32.67
N LEU A 277 7.25 0.37 32.14
CA LEU A 277 8.14 -0.10 31.09
C LEU A 277 9.27 -0.99 31.61
N PHE A 278 9.88 -0.60 32.73
CA PHE A 278 11.13 -1.17 33.22
C PHE A 278 11.01 -1.71 34.66
N GLY A 279 9.83 -1.62 35.29
CA GLY A 279 9.65 -2.05 36.68
C GLY A 279 10.49 -1.21 37.65
N ALA A 280 11.14 -1.90 38.58
CA ALA A 280 12.11 -1.30 39.51
C ALA A 280 13.54 -1.23 38.94
N GLU A 281 13.76 -1.77 37.74
CA GLU A 281 15.10 -1.82 37.15
C GLU A 281 15.60 -0.42 36.75
N GLN A 282 16.92 -0.31 36.69
CA GLN A 282 17.58 0.86 36.12
C GLN A 282 17.59 0.75 34.59
N ALA A 283 17.44 1.89 33.92
CA ALA A 283 17.42 1.96 32.47
C ALA A 283 18.81 2.26 31.91
N PHE A 284 19.23 1.46 30.94
CA PHE A 284 20.50 1.58 30.22
C PHE A 284 20.27 2.21 28.85
N MET A 285 21.34 2.72 28.24
CA MET A 285 21.35 3.15 26.84
C MET A 285 22.42 2.38 26.08
N ILE A 286 22.34 2.37 24.75
CA ILE A 286 23.34 1.74 23.89
C ILE A 286 23.96 2.85 23.03
N TRP A 287 25.28 2.92 23.02
CA TRP A 287 26.05 3.84 22.18
C TRP A 287 26.71 3.07 21.03
N SER A 288 26.64 3.63 19.82
CA SER A 288 27.35 3.11 18.66
C SER A 288 28.58 3.95 18.40
N GLU A 289 29.77 3.33 18.48
CA GLU A 289 31.03 4.02 18.18
C GLU A 289 31.09 4.39 16.69
N HIS A 290 30.71 3.48 15.80
CA HIS A 290 30.76 3.72 14.35
C HIS A 290 29.81 4.83 13.87
N LYS A 291 28.71 5.08 14.59
CA LYS A 291 27.75 6.14 14.25
C LYS A 291 27.88 7.38 15.12
N GLU A 292 28.75 7.33 16.13
CA GLU A 292 28.92 8.37 17.15
C GLU A 292 27.57 8.83 17.72
N ALA A 293 26.69 7.88 18.01
CA ALA A 293 25.31 8.16 18.39
C ALA A 293 24.68 7.05 19.23
N TYR A 294 23.69 7.40 20.05
CA TYR A 294 22.86 6.46 20.79
C TYR A 294 21.87 5.75 19.87
N TYR A 295 21.57 4.50 20.21
CA TYR A 295 20.40 3.82 19.66
C TYR A 295 19.13 4.54 20.12
N ARG A 296 18.18 4.70 19.20
CA ARG A 296 16.81 5.16 19.52
C ARG A 296 15.99 4.00 20.12
N PRO A 297 14.85 4.31 20.76
CA PRO A 297 13.83 3.33 21.16
C PRO A 297 13.76 2.09 20.26
N GLN A 298 13.94 0.91 20.86
CA GLN A 298 13.88 -0.39 20.18
C GLN A 298 14.87 -0.58 19.02
N GLY A 299 16.02 0.11 19.05
CA GLY A 299 17.09 -0.03 18.06
C GLY A 299 16.75 0.58 16.69
N ARG A 300 15.74 1.46 16.62
CA ARG A 300 15.28 2.06 15.36
C ARG A 300 15.99 3.36 15.05
N GLY A 301 17.21 3.21 14.53
CA GLY A 301 18.06 4.33 14.11
C GLY A 301 18.83 4.96 15.26
N TYR A 302 19.41 6.13 14.98
CA TYR A 302 20.41 6.75 15.84
C TYR A 302 20.01 8.16 16.27
N THR A 303 20.56 8.61 17.39
CA THR A 303 20.41 9.99 17.87
C THR A 303 21.64 10.40 18.66
N THR A 304 22.13 11.61 18.49
CA THR A 304 23.20 12.19 19.32
C THR A 304 22.66 12.79 20.62
N ASP A 305 21.35 13.02 20.69
CA ASP A 305 20.66 13.52 21.88
C ASP A 305 20.38 12.38 22.88
N ALA A 306 21.05 12.42 24.03
CA ALA A 306 20.91 11.45 25.13
C ALA A 306 19.52 11.47 25.79
N ILE A 307 18.78 12.59 25.70
CA ILE A 307 17.40 12.68 26.20
C ILE A 307 16.47 11.87 25.28
N ARG A 308 16.73 11.87 23.98
CA ARG A 308 15.96 11.13 22.96
C ARG A 308 16.47 9.71 22.74
N ALA A 309 17.55 9.30 23.39
CA ALA A 309 18.10 7.96 23.31
C ALA A 309 17.10 6.91 23.85
N GLY A 310 17.14 5.73 23.24
CA GLY A 310 16.36 4.58 23.67
C GLY A 310 16.78 4.11 25.05
N ARG A 311 15.79 3.64 25.82
CA ARG A 311 15.99 3.10 27.17
C ARG A 311 15.72 1.60 27.15
N TYR A 312 16.64 0.86 27.76
CA TYR A 312 16.70 -0.60 27.69
C TYR A 312 16.86 -1.16 29.10
N THR A 313 16.33 -2.38 29.32
CA THR A 313 16.75 -3.15 30.51
C THR A 313 18.21 -3.55 30.37
N LYS A 314 18.85 -3.94 31.47
CA LYS A 314 20.24 -4.40 31.45
C LYS A 314 20.42 -5.57 30.48
N ALA A 315 19.55 -6.56 30.58
CA ALA A 315 19.60 -7.76 29.74
C ALA A 315 19.46 -7.44 28.23
N GLU A 316 18.55 -6.54 27.87
CA GLU A 316 18.36 -6.10 26.49
C GLU A 316 19.59 -5.38 25.94
N ALA A 317 20.12 -4.43 26.72
CA ALA A 317 21.26 -3.64 26.31
C ALA A 317 22.53 -4.50 26.18
N GLU A 318 22.73 -5.44 27.10
CA GLU A 318 23.83 -6.39 27.01
C GLU A 318 23.71 -7.36 25.84
N ALA A 319 22.51 -7.88 25.58
CA ALA A 319 22.28 -8.78 24.44
C ALA A 319 22.59 -8.08 23.10
N GLU A 320 22.15 -6.83 22.95
CA GLU A 320 22.43 -6.04 21.75
C GLU A 320 23.93 -5.73 21.62
N VAL A 321 24.58 -5.29 22.71
CA VAL A 321 26.02 -5.00 22.69
C VAL A 321 26.84 -6.26 22.37
N ARG A 322 26.47 -7.42 22.91
CA ARG A 322 27.12 -8.71 22.61
C ARG A 322 26.95 -9.15 21.14
N SER A 323 25.89 -8.69 20.45
CA SER A 323 25.71 -8.99 19.02
C SER A 323 26.73 -8.28 18.13
N ALA A 324 27.30 -7.16 18.58
CA ALA A 324 28.28 -6.36 17.86
C ALA A 324 29.25 -5.67 18.84
N PRO A 325 30.06 -6.46 19.57
CA PRO A 325 30.88 -5.99 20.69
C PRO A 325 31.95 -5.00 20.24
N ASP A 326 32.41 -5.07 18.99
CA ASP A 326 33.42 -4.15 18.45
C ASP A 326 32.85 -2.77 18.14
N ARG A 327 31.51 -2.64 18.02
CA ARG A 327 30.84 -1.43 17.51
C ARG A 327 29.93 -0.77 18.52
N LEU A 328 29.52 -1.51 19.55
CA LEU A 328 28.52 -1.06 20.53
C LEU A 328 29.11 -1.00 21.93
N ARG A 329 28.63 -0.03 22.69
CA ARG A 329 28.97 0.19 24.10
C ARG A 329 27.70 0.30 24.92
N LEU A 330 27.73 -0.32 26.09
CA LEU A 330 26.69 -0.15 27.08
C LEU A 330 26.89 1.19 27.77
N VAL A 331 25.83 1.98 27.95
CA VAL A 331 25.86 3.20 28.74
C VAL A 331 25.10 2.95 30.04
N THR A 332 25.80 3.04 31.18
CA THR A 332 25.20 2.81 32.50
C THR A 332 24.24 3.95 32.86
N PRO A 333 23.38 3.76 33.88
CA PRO A 333 22.49 4.81 34.38
C PRO A 333 23.24 6.08 34.83
N GLU A 334 24.49 5.94 35.26
CA GLU A 334 25.41 7.04 35.62
C GLU A 334 26.07 7.70 34.41
N GLY A 335 25.78 7.23 33.19
CA GLY A 335 26.33 7.76 31.94
C GLY A 335 27.70 7.21 31.55
N ARG A 336 28.20 6.16 32.20
CA ARG A 336 29.52 5.58 31.89
C ARG A 336 29.42 4.64 30.70
N LEU A 337 30.38 4.72 29.78
CA LEU A 337 30.52 3.77 28.66
C LEU A 337 31.27 2.52 29.13
N VAL A 338 30.68 1.35 28.93
CA VAL A 338 31.22 0.05 29.32
C VAL A 338 31.34 -0.84 28.08
N ARG A 339 32.50 -1.47 27.93
CA ARG A 339 32.74 -2.56 26.98
C ARG A 339 32.35 -3.87 27.64
N LEU A 340 31.55 -4.68 26.95
CA LEU A 340 31.32 -6.05 27.36
C LEU A 340 32.39 -6.91 26.69
N GLU A 341 33.15 -7.65 27.49
CA GLU A 341 34.08 -8.65 26.96
C GLU A 341 33.28 -9.80 26.33
N VAL A 342 33.73 -10.25 25.16
CA VAL A 342 33.16 -11.42 24.51
C VAL A 342 33.69 -12.62 25.29
N ALA A 343 32.81 -13.36 25.96
CA ALA A 343 33.18 -14.66 26.50
C ALA A 343 33.61 -15.55 25.33
N ALA A 344 34.84 -16.08 25.40
CA ALA A 344 35.50 -16.88 24.38
C ALA A 344 34.73 -18.15 24.01
#